data_AF-A0A525D4B5-F1
#
_entry.id   AF-A0A525D4B5-F1
#
_cell.length_a   1.000
_cell.length_b   1.000
_cell.length_c   1.000
_cell.angle_alpha   90.00
_cell.angle_beta   90.00
_cell.angle_gamma   90.00
#
_symmetry.space_group_name_H-M   'P 1'
#
loop_
_entity.id
_entity.type
_entity.pdbx_description
1 polymer ?
#
loop_
_entity_poly.entity_id
_entity_poly.type
_entity_poly.pdbx_seq_one_letter_code
_entity_poly.pdbx_strand_id
1 'polypeptide(L)'
;KLGFDTTYAFGTKEEVRPVDHLVAAGAGWGGLPRTAAFYIMASVEKNDGKTPHAVAVKDVPVDAFWSITVYNADGYLEKNEIGRNSLNNSSATFNEDGSCTIHFGGDPKSMNYLPITEGWNYAIRMYQPRKEILDGSWTFPKIEPVK
;
A
#
# COMPACT_ATOMS: atom_id res chain seq x y z
N LYS A 1 1.16 -16.14 1.63
CA LYS A 1 0.98 -14.67 1.54
C LYS A 1 1.47 -14.08 2.85
N LEU A 2 2.57 -13.32 2.82
CA LEU A 2 2.99 -12.52 3.98
C LEU A 2 2.08 -11.29 4.04
N GLY A 3 1.35 -11.16 5.15
CA GLY A 3 0.39 -10.09 5.39
C GLY A 3 -0.44 -10.47 6.63
N PHE A 4 -0.74 -9.50 7.49
CA PHE A 4 -1.63 -9.68 8.64
C PHE A 4 -2.76 -8.65 8.56
N ASP A 5 -3.91 -8.99 9.14
CA ASP A 5 -5.07 -8.10 9.16
C ASP A 5 -4.82 -6.94 10.14
N THR A 6 -4.77 -5.71 9.63
CA THR A 6 -4.54 -4.52 10.45
C THR A 6 -5.82 -3.91 11.02
N THR A 7 -7.00 -4.49 10.71
CA THR A 7 -8.30 -3.91 11.03
C THR A 7 -8.48 -3.64 12.53
N TYR A 8 -7.97 -4.54 13.38
CA TYR A 8 -8.05 -4.43 14.85
C TYR A 8 -6.65 -4.50 15.49
N ALA A 9 -5.63 -4.03 14.78
CA ALA A 9 -4.23 -4.10 15.20
C ALA A 9 -3.79 -2.93 16.09
N PHE A 10 -4.41 -1.77 15.93
CA PHE A 10 -3.97 -0.50 16.51
C PHE A 10 -5.13 0.27 17.13
N GLY A 11 -4.86 1.03 18.19
CA GLY A 11 -5.87 1.82 18.92
C GLY A 11 -5.78 1.63 20.44
N THR A 12 -6.86 2.02 21.12
CA THR A 12 -7.08 1.73 22.54
C THR A 12 -7.29 0.24 22.78
N LYS A 13 -7.22 -0.19 24.05
CA LYS A 13 -7.38 -1.60 24.42
C LYS A 13 -8.73 -2.18 23.98
N GLU A 14 -9.76 -1.34 23.92
CA GLU A 14 -11.12 -1.68 23.53
C GLU A 14 -11.29 -1.80 22.00
N GLU A 15 -10.39 -1.19 21.23
CA GLU A 15 -10.45 -1.17 19.76
C GLU A 15 -9.66 -2.31 19.11
N VAL A 16 -8.79 -3.00 19.87
CA VAL A 16 -7.87 -4.01 19.33
C VAL A 16 -8.25 -5.44 19.69
N ARG A 17 -7.86 -6.38 18.82
CA ARG A 17 -7.84 -7.81 19.14
C ARG A 17 -6.44 -8.18 19.66
N PRO A 18 -6.31 -8.89 20.79
CA PRO A 18 -4.99 -9.12 21.41
C PRO A 18 -3.93 -9.76 20.49
N VAL A 19 -4.34 -10.71 19.64
CA VAL A 19 -3.42 -11.38 18.70
C VAL A 19 -3.00 -10.42 17.58
N ASP A 20 -3.95 -9.72 16.97
CA ASP A 20 -3.68 -8.74 15.92
C ASP A 20 -2.76 -7.63 16.44
N HIS A 21 -3.01 -7.13 17.66
CA HIS A 21 -2.19 -6.13 18.31
C HIS A 21 -0.76 -6.63 18.59
N LEU A 22 -0.61 -7.87 19.08
CA LEU A 22 0.71 -8.44 19.36
C LEU A 22 1.54 -8.56 18.08
N VAL A 23 0.95 -9.06 16.99
CA VAL A 23 1.62 -9.17 15.69
C VAL A 23 1.99 -7.78 15.17
N ALA A 24 1.05 -6.83 15.26
CA ALA A 24 1.23 -5.48 14.78
C ALA A 24 2.26 -4.66 15.56
N ALA A 25 2.34 -4.83 16.88
CA ALA A 25 3.34 -4.17 17.71
C ALA A 25 4.77 -4.59 17.33
N GLY A 26 4.96 -5.86 16.93
CA GLY A 26 6.22 -6.34 16.38
C GLY A 26 6.48 -5.85 14.94
N ALA A 27 5.44 -5.73 14.12
CA ALA A 27 5.56 -5.35 12.71
C ALA A 27 5.62 -3.82 12.47
N GLY A 28 5.08 -3.01 13.38
CA GLY A 28 4.89 -1.58 13.17
C GLY A 28 4.37 -0.86 14.42
N TRP A 29 5.23 -0.71 15.43
CA TRP A 29 4.92 0.06 16.63
C TRP A 29 4.48 1.50 16.28
N GLY A 30 3.43 1.98 16.96
CA GLY A 30 2.89 3.34 16.77
C GLY A 30 1.85 3.48 15.65
N GLY A 31 1.32 2.38 15.12
CA GLY A 31 0.18 2.44 14.20
C GLY A 31 -1.04 3.12 14.81
N LEU A 32 -1.82 3.79 13.96
CA LEU A 32 -3.05 4.50 14.34
C LEU A 32 -4.28 3.58 14.25
N PRO A 33 -5.35 3.82 15.04
CA PRO A 33 -6.60 3.10 14.90
C PRO A 33 -7.16 3.22 13.48
N ARG A 34 -7.91 2.20 13.05
CA ARG A 34 -8.39 2.07 11.66
C ARG A 34 -9.19 3.27 11.16
N THR A 35 -9.85 4.00 12.07
CA THR A 35 -10.63 5.21 11.79
C THR A 35 -9.77 6.44 11.49
N ALA A 36 -8.51 6.45 11.94
CA ALA A 36 -7.55 7.49 11.64
C ALA A 36 -6.65 7.12 10.45
N ALA A 37 -6.27 5.84 10.33
CA ALA A 37 -5.57 5.33 9.16
C ALA A 37 -5.79 3.82 8.98
N PHE A 38 -6.05 3.39 7.75
CA PHE A 38 -6.21 1.99 7.38
C PHE A 38 -5.01 1.53 6.55
N TYR A 39 -4.50 0.33 6.83
CA TYR A 39 -3.24 -0.17 6.25
C TYR A 39 -3.43 -1.50 5.54
N ILE A 40 -2.95 -1.60 4.31
CA ILE A 40 -2.79 -2.87 3.60
C ILE A 40 -1.29 -3.13 3.48
N MET A 41 -0.80 -4.18 4.16
CA MET A 41 0.57 -4.65 4.04
C MET A 41 0.56 -6.01 3.34
N ALA A 42 1.18 -6.09 2.17
CA ALA A 42 1.10 -7.27 1.32
C ALA A 42 2.31 -7.40 0.40
N SER A 43 2.36 -8.53 -0.31
CA SER A 43 3.27 -8.81 -1.42
C SER A 43 2.47 -9.24 -2.64
N VAL A 44 3.10 -9.20 -3.81
CA VAL A 44 2.50 -9.67 -5.08
C VAL A 44 2.81 -11.15 -5.35
N GLU A 45 2.10 -11.73 -6.31
CA GLU A 45 2.50 -13.00 -6.95
C GLU A 45 3.63 -12.76 -7.96
N LYS A 46 4.41 -13.80 -8.28
CA LYS A 46 5.62 -13.69 -9.15
C LYS A 46 6.59 -12.59 -8.69
N ASN A 47 6.92 -12.62 -7.40
CA ASN A 47 7.72 -11.60 -6.74
C ASN A 47 9.24 -11.79 -6.96
N ASP A 48 9.65 -11.82 -8.23
CA ASP A 48 11.03 -12.08 -8.68
C ASP A 48 11.85 -10.79 -8.91
N GLY A 49 11.26 -9.62 -8.64
CA GLY A 49 11.87 -8.32 -8.89
C GLY A 49 12.01 -7.94 -10.37
N LYS A 50 11.45 -8.73 -11.29
CA LYS A 50 11.59 -8.57 -12.74
C LYS A 50 10.27 -8.50 -13.46
N THR A 51 9.30 -9.32 -13.04
CA THR A 51 7.93 -9.31 -13.53
C THR A 51 7.33 -7.94 -13.23
N PRO A 52 6.90 -7.16 -14.23
CA PRO A 52 6.24 -5.88 -13.99
C PRO A 52 4.85 -6.09 -13.42
N HIS A 53 4.43 -5.19 -12.53
CA HIS A 53 3.07 -5.15 -11.98
C HIS A 53 2.47 -3.76 -12.14
N ALA A 54 1.14 -3.68 -12.11
CA ALA A 54 0.44 -2.41 -12.11
C ALA A 54 -0.83 -2.47 -11.25
N VAL A 55 -1.28 -1.30 -10.82
CA VAL A 55 -2.60 -1.10 -10.24
C VAL A 55 -3.20 0.17 -10.78
N ALA A 56 -4.48 0.11 -11.17
CA ALA A 56 -5.28 1.29 -11.48
C ALA A 56 -6.25 1.52 -10.33
N VAL A 57 -6.16 2.67 -9.68
CA VAL A 57 -7.01 3.05 -8.55
C VAL A 57 -7.77 4.33 -8.87
N LYS A 58 -9.03 4.41 -8.47
CA LYS A 58 -9.89 5.58 -8.67
C LYS A 58 -10.80 5.76 -7.46
N ASP A 59 -11.15 7.01 -7.17
CA ASP A 59 -12.13 7.38 -6.15
C ASP A 59 -11.84 6.75 -4.77
N VAL A 60 -10.58 6.84 -4.30
CA VAL A 60 -10.20 6.34 -2.97
C VAL A 60 -10.95 7.16 -1.90
N PRO A 61 -11.81 6.55 -1.07
CA PRO A 61 -12.70 7.28 -0.18
C PRO A 61 -11.98 7.65 1.13
N VAL A 62 -11.06 8.61 1.02
CA VAL A 62 -10.30 9.20 2.13
C VAL A 62 -10.58 10.69 2.22
N ASP A 63 -10.61 11.24 3.44
CA ASP A 63 -10.77 12.69 3.66
C ASP A 63 -9.43 13.44 3.73
N ALA A 64 -8.32 12.72 3.89
CA ALA A 64 -6.98 13.28 3.82
C ALA A 64 -6.25 12.81 2.55
N PHE A 65 -5.48 11.73 2.62
CA PHE A 65 -4.71 11.23 1.49
C PHE A 65 -4.52 9.71 1.55
N TRP A 66 -4.12 9.14 0.43
CA TRP A 66 -3.64 7.77 0.36
C TRP A 66 -2.19 7.75 -0.12
N SER A 67 -1.46 6.69 0.22
CA SER A 67 -0.10 6.45 -0.28
C SER A 67 0.13 4.98 -0.55
N ILE A 68 1.05 4.69 -1.47
CA ILE A 68 1.67 3.38 -1.66
C ILE A 68 3.18 3.51 -1.47
N THR A 69 3.79 2.56 -0.77
CA THR A 69 5.24 2.52 -0.53
C THR A 69 5.75 1.12 -0.81
N VAL A 70 6.86 1.01 -1.55
CA VAL A 70 7.57 -0.23 -1.87
C VAL A 70 8.76 -0.40 -0.95
N TYR A 71 8.93 -1.61 -0.43
CA TYR A 71 10.07 -2.03 0.39
C TYR A 71 10.73 -3.25 -0.24
N ASN A 72 12.03 -3.44 0.01
CA ASN A 72 12.74 -4.65 -0.36
C ASN A 72 12.33 -5.85 0.51
N ALA A 73 12.91 -7.03 0.24
CA ALA A 73 12.62 -8.27 0.97
C ALA A 73 12.85 -8.16 2.50
N ASP A 74 13.77 -7.30 2.92
CA ASP A 74 14.10 -7.06 4.33
C ASP A 74 13.19 -5.99 4.99
N GLY A 75 12.26 -5.40 4.23
CA GLY A 75 11.32 -4.38 4.73
C GLY A 75 11.88 -2.96 4.74
N TYR A 76 12.99 -2.68 4.06
CA TYR A 76 13.60 -1.35 3.95
C TYR A 76 13.24 -0.64 2.64
N LEU A 77 13.34 0.69 2.64
CA LEU A 77 13.27 1.49 1.42
C LEU A 77 14.57 1.31 0.63
N GLU A 78 14.49 0.57 -0.48
CA GLU A 78 15.65 0.33 -1.33
C GLU A 78 16.10 1.62 -2.01
N LYS A 79 17.40 1.94 -1.91
CA LYS A 79 18.00 3.04 -2.66
C LYS A 79 17.91 2.73 -4.15
N ASN A 80 17.41 3.69 -4.94
CA ASN A 80 17.22 3.53 -6.38
C ASN A 80 17.59 4.82 -7.13
N GLU A 81 17.81 4.70 -8.44
CA GLU A 81 18.30 5.78 -9.32
C GLU A 81 17.36 7.00 -9.37
N ILE A 82 16.05 6.80 -9.16
CA ILE A 82 15.08 7.90 -9.17
C ILE A 82 14.81 8.48 -7.77
N GLY A 83 15.42 7.91 -6.72
CA GLY A 83 15.25 8.33 -5.33
C GLY A 83 13.81 8.26 -4.81
N ARG A 84 12.96 7.38 -5.36
CA ARG A 84 11.53 7.33 -5.04
C ARG A 84 11.05 5.90 -4.80
N ASN A 85 10.49 5.66 -3.60
CA ASN A 85 9.90 4.39 -3.20
C ASN A 85 8.38 4.50 -2.92
N SER A 86 7.82 5.70 -3.01
CA SER A 86 6.42 5.95 -2.66
C SER A 86 5.74 6.93 -3.59
N LEU A 87 4.42 6.78 -3.72
CA LEU A 87 3.52 7.73 -4.36
C LEU A 87 2.29 7.97 -3.48
N ASN A 88 1.70 9.15 -3.61
CA ASN A 88 0.43 9.53 -3.00
C ASN A 88 -0.40 10.35 -3.98
N ASN A 89 -1.62 10.73 -3.58
CA ASN A 89 -2.53 11.56 -4.39
C ASN A 89 -1.99 12.96 -4.74
N SER A 90 -0.92 13.46 -4.11
CA SER A 90 -0.28 14.75 -4.47
C SER A 90 0.92 14.58 -5.38
N SER A 91 1.63 13.44 -5.30
CA SER A 91 2.85 13.18 -6.08
C SER A 91 2.61 12.32 -7.32
N ALA A 92 1.46 11.66 -7.41
CA ALA A 92 1.08 10.84 -8.55
C ALA A 92 0.45 11.68 -9.66
N THR A 93 0.65 11.23 -10.89
CA THR A 93 -0.03 11.74 -12.08
C THR A 93 -1.35 10.98 -12.27
N PHE A 94 -2.44 11.70 -12.51
CA PHE A 94 -3.76 11.12 -12.76
C PHE A 94 -4.06 11.08 -14.26
N ASN A 95 -4.82 10.06 -14.65
CA ASN A 95 -5.38 9.90 -15.98
C ASN A 95 -6.54 10.89 -16.20
N GLU A 96 -6.93 11.09 -17.46
CA GLU A 96 -8.03 12.01 -17.81
C GLU A 96 -9.37 11.63 -17.19
N ASP A 97 -9.59 10.33 -16.93
CA ASP A 97 -10.79 9.82 -16.28
C ASP A 97 -10.75 9.93 -14.74
N GLY A 98 -9.71 10.53 -14.18
CA GLY A 98 -9.50 10.70 -12.73
C GLY A 98 -8.95 9.47 -12.02
N SER A 99 -8.68 8.36 -12.72
CA SER A 99 -7.95 7.23 -12.15
C SER A 99 -6.44 7.52 -12.04
N CYS A 100 -5.74 6.75 -11.23
CA CYS A 100 -4.29 6.77 -11.09
C CYS A 100 -3.75 5.37 -11.36
N THR A 101 -2.99 5.21 -12.43
CA THR A 101 -2.29 3.96 -12.73
C THR A 101 -0.87 4.04 -12.19
N ILE A 102 -0.45 3.10 -11.35
CA ILE A 102 0.90 3.02 -10.77
C ILE A 102 1.58 1.77 -11.32
N HIS A 103 2.80 1.93 -11.85
CA HIS A 103 3.59 0.83 -12.42
C HIS A 103 4.75 0.46 -11.50
N PHE A 104 4.98 -0.84 -11.34
CA PHE A 104 6.01 -1.42 -10.49
C PHE A 104 6.96 -2.26 -11.35
N GLY A 105 8.23 -1.89 -11.42
CA GLY A 105 9.17 -2.52 -12.34
C GLY A 105 8.76 -2.36 -13.81
N GLY A 106 9.41 -3.09 -14.71
CA GLY A 106 9.24 -2.91 -16.16
C GLY A 106 9.89 -1.62 -16.68
N ASP A 107 9.22 -0.93 -17.61
CA ASP A 107 9.74 0.28 -18.26
C ASP A 107 9.81 1.48 -17.30
N PRO A 108 11.01 2.01 -16.98
CA PRO A 108 11.18 3.18 -16.11
C PRO A 108 10.54 4.47 -16.64
N LYS A 109 10.19 4.54 -17.92
CA LYS A 109 9.47 5.68 -18.53
C LYS A 109 7.97 5.65 -18.29
N SER A 110 7.47 4.57 -17.72
CA SER A 110 6.07 4.44 -17.32
C SER A 110 5.63 5.57 -16.40
N MET A 111 4.39 6.00 -16.57
CA MET A 111 3.75 6.92 -15.61
C MET A 111 3.74 6.29 -14.22
N ASN A 112 3.95 7.11 -13.18
CA ASN A 112 3.91 6.67 -11.78
C ASN A 112 4.79 5.44 -11.50
N TYR A 113 5.95 5.35 -12.15
CA TYR A 113 6.87 4.22 -11.98
C TYR A 113 7.50 4.17 -10.58
N LEU A 114 7.49 2.99 -9.97
CA LEU A 114 8.22 2.65 -8.76
C LEU A 114 9.14 1.45 -9.04
N PRO A 115 10.45 1.56 -8.74
CA PRO A 115 11.37 0.44 -8.81
C PRO A 115 10.98 -0.67 -7.83
N ILE A 116 11.23 -1.92 -8.21
CA ILE A 116 11.03 -3.11 -7.38
C ILE A 116 12.31 -3.92 -7.29
N THR A 117 12.41 -4.74 -6.25
CA THR A 117 13.49 -5.71 -6.03
C THR A 117 12.94 -7.11 -5.86
N GLU A 118 13.80 -8.12 -5.91
CA GLU A 118 13.38 -9.50 -5.60
C GLU A 118 12.78 -9.56 -4.19
N GLY A 119 11.62 -10.23 -4.06
CA GLY A 119 10.95 -10.36 -2.76
C GLY A 119 10.30 -9.08 -2.22
N TRP A 120 10.11 -8.03 -3.04
CA TRP A 120 9.54 -6.75 -2.59
C TRP A 120 8.16 -6.89 -1.94
N ASN A 121 7.86 -6.00 -1.01
CA ASN A 121 6.54 -5.88 -0.40
C ASN A 121 6.09 -4.43 -0.41
N TYR A 122 4.84 -4.19 -0.06
CA TYR A 122 4.28 -2.85 -0.09
C TYR A 122 3.34 -2.58 1.07
N ALA A 123 3.23 -1.29 1.38
CA ALA A 123 2.22 -0.76 2.27
C ALA A 123 1.36 0.26 1.51
N ILE A 124 0.05 0.04 1.50
CA ILE A 124 -0.94 1.04 1.12
C ILE A 124 -1.52 1.61 2.39
N ARG A 125 -1.55 2.93 2.50
CA ARG A 125 -2.04 3.65 3.68
C ARG A 125 -3.13 4.61 3.24
N MET A 126 -4.28 4.55 3.90
CA MET A 126 -5.44 5.40 3.64
C MET A 126 -5.73 6.19 4.91
N TYR A 127 -5.46 7.50 4.89
CA TYR A 127 -5.56 8.39 6.05
C TYR A 127 -6.92 9.08 6.09
N GLN A 128 -7.53 9.09 7.28
CA GLN A 128 -8.95 9.45 7.46
C GLN A 128 -9.85 8.70 6.46
N PRO A 129 -9.85 7.35 6.51
CA PRO A 129 -10.69 6.55 5.63
C PRO A 129 -12.17 6.76 5.97
N ARG A 130 -12.99 6.89 4.94
CA ARG A 130 -14.45 6.93 5.09
C ARG A 130 -15.01 5.54 5.37
N LYS A 131 -16.32 5.51 5.66
CA LYS A 131 -17.05 4.30 6.03
C LYS A 131 -16.89 3.17 5.00
N GLU A 132 -16.79 3.49 3.72
CA GLU A 132 -16.73 2.54 2.62
C GLU A 132 -15.48 1.64 2.70
N ILE A 133 -14.35 2.18 3.15
CA ILE A 133 -13.15 1.38 3.46
C ILE A 133 -13.37 0.55 4.74
N LEU A 134 -13.98 1.14 5.76
CA LEU A 134 -14.13 0.54 7.09
C LEU A 134 -15.15 -0.61 7.15
N ASP A 135 -16.16 -0.59 6.29
CA ASP A 135 -17.17 -1.63 6.15
C ASP A 135 -16.92 -2.58 4.96
N GLY A 136 -15.91 -2.27 4.13
CA GLY A 136 -15.48 -3.11 3.02
C GLY A 136 -16.33 -3.00 1.76
N SER A 137 -17.29 -2.06 1.70
CA SER A 137 -18.02 -1.77 0.46
C SER A 137 -17.14 -1.17 -0.64
N TRP A 138 -15.99 -0.58 -0.26
CA TRP A 138 -14.90 -0.24 -1.14
C TRP A 138 -13.61 -0.91 -0.69
N THR A 139 -12.87 -1.50 -1.63
CA THR A 139 -11.56 -2.11 -1.36
C THR A 139 -10.53 -1.60 -2.35
N PHE A 140 -9.30 -1.38 -1.88
CA PHE A 140 -8.21 -0.97 -2.76
C PHE A 140 -7.96 -2.06 -3.83
N PRO A 141 -7.89 -1.71 -5.12
CA PRO A 141 -7.65 -2.68 -6.19
C PRO A 141 -6.34 -3.45 -5.99
N LYS A 142 -6.31 -4.71 -6.45
CA LYS A 142 -5.11 -5.53 -6.33
C LYS A 142 -4.03 -5.05 -7.30
N ILE A 143 -2.78 -5.18 -6.85
CA ILE A 143 -1.62 -5.04 -7.72
C ILE A 143 -1.46 -6.35 -8.48
N GLU A 144 -1.50 -6.30 -9.80
CA GLU A 144 -1.53 -7.47 -10.69
C GLU A 144 -0.34 -7.44 -11.66
N PRO A 145 0.18 -8.61 -12.10
CA PRO A 145 1.22 -8.66 -13.13
C PRO A 145 0.74 -8.02 -14.45
N VAL A 146 1.59 -7.22 -15.08
CA VAL A 146 1.36 -6.71 -16.43
C VAL A 146 1.65 -7.84 -17.44
N LYS A 147 0.78 -8.01 -18.43
CA LYS A 147 0.95 -9.01 -19.50
C LYS A 147 1.86 -8.51 -20.61
#